data_AF-A0A9J6DDR6-F1
#
_entry.id   AF-A0A9J6DDR6-F1
#
_cell.length_a   1.000
_cell.length_b   1.000
_cell.length_c   1.000
_cell.angle_alpha   90.00
_cell.angle_beta   90.00
_cell.angle_gamma   90.00
#
_symmetry.space_group_name_H-M   'P 1'
#
loop_
_entity.id
_entity.type
_entity.pdbx_description
1 polymer ?
#
loop_
_entity_poly.entity_id
_entity_poly.type
_entity_poly.pdbx_seq_one_letter_code
_entity_poly.pdbx_strand_id
1 'polypeptide(L)'
;MITHAYVRYQDDKHLAIVPVEDIKNFNPNEDYSTAFFMVKWTDSTGTCAYYRARILRVGESEQDLKEIVSRKRVRVRPLIEDSDQASDGDSNVAPSKVDIGQGLRIPLETWRRVQARDKDSLFIKDLLVTIWDPAQLQGRSLQGKHCPRFPNRPRKDPLTPWKVSVMRTCYKRRLEKQGFPDSAVQTLMKRMNHYVGEKIADIDKMAKRVQRD
;
A
#
# COMPACT_ATOMS: atom_id res chain seq x y z
N MET A 1 -27.30 -10.78 12.57
CA MET A 1 -27.17 -9.35 12.18
C MET A 1 -25.87 -9.18 11.43
N ILE A 2 -25.86 -8.46 10.32
CA ILE A 2 -24.63 -8.21 9.57
C ILE A 2 -23.76 -7.23 10.35
N THR A 3 -22.54 -7.63 10.71
CA THR A 3 -21.61 -6.83 11.53
C THR A 3 -20.33 -6.45 10.78
N HIS A 4 -19.94 -7.25 9.79
CA HIS A 4 -18.70 -7.03 9.03
C HIS A 4 -18.95 -7.07 7.53
N ALA A 5 -18.11 -6.36 6.79
CA ALA A 5 -18.08 -6.36 5.34
C ALA A 5 -16.67 -6.65 4.83
N TYR A 6 -16.61 -7.44 3.76
CA TYR A 6 -15.40 -7.66 2.99
C TYR A 6 -15.36 -6.64 1.86
N VAL A 7 -14.37 -5.76 1.89
CA VAL A 7 -14.27 -4.60 1.00
C VAL A 7 -13.02 -4.67 0.15
N ARG A 8 -13.10 -4.07 -1.04
CA ARG A 8 -11.99 -3.88 -1.96
C ARG A 8 -11.78 -2.39 -2.22
N TYR A 9 -10.66 -1.85 -1.76
CA TYR A 9 -10.30 -0.46 -1.98
C TYR A 9 -10.02 -0.19 -3.47
N GLN A 10 -10.51 0.95 -3.97
CA GLN A 10 -10.40 1.31 -5.38
C GLN A 10 -8.96 1.60 -5.79
N ASP A 11 -8.21 2.26 -4.91
CA ASP A 11 -6.89 2.81 -5.25
C ASP A 11 -5.83 1.75 -5.55
N ASP A 12 -5.93 0.59 -4.90
CA ASP A 12 -4.88 -0.43 -4.87
C ASP A 12 -5.40 -1.86 -4.95
N LYS A 13 -6.71 -2.04 -5.07
CA LYS A 13 -7.38 -3.34 -5.08
C LYS A 13 -7.15 -4.15 -3.80
N HIS A 14 -6.74 -3.51 -2.69
CA HIS A 14 -6.51 -4.18 -1.41
C HIS A 14 -7.83 -4.64 -0.81
N LEU A 15 -7.77 -5.81 -0.18
CA LEU A 15 -8.92 -6.51 0.37
C LEU A 15 -8.82 -6.50 1.88
N ALA A 16 -9.84 -5.97 2.55
CA ALA A 16 -9.90 -5.92 4.00
C ALA A 16 -11.28 -6.32 4.51
N ILE A 17 -11.33 -6.79 5.75
CA ILE A 17 -12.58 -7.00 6.47
C ILE A 17 -12.71 -5.82 7.44
N VAL A 18 -13.84 -5.12 7.35
CA VAL A 18 -14.13 -3.92 8.15
C VAL A 18 -15.50 -4.07 8.81
N PRO A 19 -15.71 -3.48 9.99
CA PRO A 19 -17.04 -3.43 10.58
C PRO A 19 -17.96 -2.55 9.72
N VAL A 20 -19.26 -2.88 9.67
CA VAL A 20 -20.23 -2.11 8.87
C VAL A 20 -20.41 -0.67 9.35
N GLU A 21 -20.17 -0.41 10.64
CA GLU A 21 -20.21 0.91 11.26
C GLU A 21 -19.16 1.88 10.67
N ASP A 22 -18.07 1.32 10.16
CA ASP A 22 -16.96 2.07 9.56
C ASP A 22 -17.22 2.39 8.06
N ILE A 23 -18.41 2.07 7.54
CA ILE A 23 -18.82 2.32 6.15
C ILE A 23 -19.92 3.38 6.12
N LYS A 24 -19.68 4.49 5.44
CA LYS A 24 -20.69 5.55 5.32
C LYS A 24 -21.82 5.15 4.38
N ASN A 25 -23.06 5.45 4.81
CA ASN A 25 -24.30 5.26 4.04
C ASN A 25 -24.47 3.82 3.53
N PHE A 26 -24.06 2.84 4.32
CA PHE A 26 -24.20 1.44 3.97
C PHE A 26 -25.51 0.88 4.50
N ASN A 27 -26.34 0.38 3.58
CA ASN A 27 -27.52 -0.41 3.91
C ASN A 27 -27.31 -1.86 3.46
N PRO A 28 -27.39 -2.84 4.37
CA PRO A 28 -27.21 -4.25 4.03
C PRO A 28 -28.32 -4.82 3.13
N ASN A 29 -29.47 -4.16 3.06
CA ASN A 29 -30.62 -4.58 2.26
C ASN A 29 -30.63 -4.01 0.83
N GLU A 30 -29.72 -3.09 0.49
CA GLU A 30 -29.59 -2.52 -0.86
C GLU A 30 -28.49 -3.25 -1.65
N ASP A 31 -28.55 -3.21 -2.98
CA ASP A 31 -27.51 -3.80 -3.83
C ASP A 31 -26.20 -3.00 -3.73
N TYR A 32 -25.30 -3.47 -2.88
CA TYR A 32 -24.00 -2.86 -2.61
C TYR A 32 -22.89 -3.30 -3.58
N SER A 33 -23.17 -4.23 -4.50
CA SER A 33 -22.14 -4.84 -5.35
C SER A 33 -21.61 -3.90 -6.45
N THR A 34 -22.46 -2.97 -6.90
CA THR A 34 -22.17 -2.04 -7.99
C THR A 34 -21.64 -0.69 -7.49
N ALA A 35 -22.04 -0.28 -6.29
CA ALA A 35 -21.70 1.01 -5.71
C ALA A 35 -20.30 1.06 -5.06
N PHE A 36 -19.78 2.29 -4.94
CA PHE A 36 -18.58 2.59 -4.16
C PHE A 36 -18.98 3.29 -2.87
N PHE A 37 -18.37 2.88 -1.77
CA PHE A 37 -18.62 3.41 -0.43
C PHE A 37 -17.35 4.04 0.14
N MET A 38 -17.54 4.97 1.08
CA MET A 38 -16.47 5.56 1.87
C MET A 38 -16.24 4.67 3.10
N VAL A 39 -15.17 3.90 3.10
CA VAL A 39 -14.81 2.97 4.17
C VAL A 39 -13.66 3.54 4.98
N LYS A 40 -13.81 3.55 6.30
CA LYS A 40 -12.75 3.96 7.22
C LYS A 40 -11.62 2.94 7.20
N TRP A 41 -10.40 3.44 7.10
CA TRP A 41 -9.18 2.70 7.30
C TRP A 41 -8.48 3.27 8.52
N THR A 42 -8.11 2.39 9.46
CA THR A 42 -7.35 2.76 10.65
C THR A 42 -5.92 2.24 10.51
N ASP A 43 -4.97 3.15 10.59
CA ASP A 43 -3.54 2.81 10.53
C ASP A 43 -3.03 2.33 11.90
N SER A 44 -1.84 1.72 11.93
CA SER A 44 -1.21 1.22 13.17
C SER A 44 -0.88 2.33 14.18
N THR A 45 -0.94 3.60 13.75
CA THR A 45 -0.76 4.78 14.60
C THR A 45 -2.07 5.32 15.17
N GLY A 46 -3.19 4.61 15.00
CA GLY A 46 -4.52 5.02 15.46
C GLY A 46 -5.14 6.17 14.64
N THR A 47 -4.52 6.56 13.53
CA THR A 47 -5.08 7.59 12.64
C THR A 47 -6.10 6.94 11.70
N CYS A 48 -7.33 7.44 11.71
CA CYS A 48 -8.40 6.98 10.83
C CYS A 48 -8.66 7.96 9.68
N ALA A 49 -8.83 7.45 8.47
CA ALA A 49 -9.27 8.21 7.29
C ALA A 49 -10.22 7.37 6.43
N TYR A 50 -11.07 8.01 5.63
CA TYR A 50 -12.04 7.32 4.77
C TYR A 50 -11.52 7.21 3.34
N TYR A 51 -11.66 6.03 2.75
CA TYR A 51 -11.20 5.70 1.41
C TYR A 51 -12.31 5.06 0.60
N ARG A 52 -12.22 5.21 -0.72
CA ARG A 52 -13.22 4.67 -1.65
C ARG A 52 -13.03 3.16 -1.83
N ALA A 53 -14.06 2.37 -1.58
CA ALA A 53 -14.02 0.91 -1.70
C ALA A 53 -15.34 0.34 -2.23
N ARG A 54 -15.29 -0.86 -2.81
CA ARG A 54 -16.48 -1.66 -3.17
C ARG A 54 -16.69 -2.74 -2.14
N ILE A 55 -17.93 -3.00 -1.79
CA ILE A 55 -18.30 -4.09 -0.89
C ILE A 55 -18.44 -5.35 -1.73
N LEU A 56 -17.65 -6.37 -1.41
CA LEU A 56 -17.67 -7.64 -2.11
C LEU A 56 -18.61 -8.64 -1.45
N ARG A 57 -18.62 -8.66 -0.12
CA ARG A 57 -19.48 -9.51 0.71
C ARG A 57 -19.73 -8.87 2.06
N VAL A 58 -20.77 -9.35 2.73
CA VAL A 58 -21.13 -8.99 4.09
C VAL A 58 -21.32 -10.27 4.90
N GLY A 59 -21.08 -10.20 6.20
CA GLY A 59 -21.14 -11.36 7.09
C GLY A 59 -21.45 -10.96 8.52
N GLU A 60 -21.83 -11.96 9.31
CA GLU A 60 -22.25 -11.77 10.71
C GLU A 60 -21.07 -11.73 11.69
N SER A 61 -19.87 -12.12 11.24
CA SER A 61 -18.63 -12.01 12.02
C SER A 61 -17.39 -11.87 11.12
N GLU A 62 -16.29 -11.33 11.68
CA GLU A 62 -14.99 -11.27 10.99
C GLU A 62 -14.47 -12.68 10.63
N GLN A 63 -14.68 -13.65 11.52
CA GLN A 63 -14.19 -15.02 11.37
C GLN A 63 -14.91 -15.75 10.22
N ASP A 64 -16.22 -15.57 10.09
CA ASP A 64 -17.03 -16.10 9.00
C ASP A 64 -16.55 -15.57 7.64
N LEU A 65 -16.31 -14.26 7.55
CA LEU A 65 -15.77 -13.66 6.33
C LEU A 65 -14.34 -14.13 6.02
N LYS A 66 -13.47 -14.29 7.03
CA LYS A 66 -12.14 -14.86 6.84
C LYS A 66 -12.22 -16.28 6.30
N GLU A 67 -13.12 -17.10 6.82
CA GLU A 67 -13.31 -18.48 6.36
C GLU A 67 -13.81 -18.50 4.91
N ILE A 68 -14.84 -17.72 4.58
CA ILE A 68 -15.40 -17.62 3.22
C ILE A 68 -14.35 -17.12 2.22
N VAL A 69 -13.52 -16.16 2.60
CA VAL A 69 -12.46 -15.59 1.74
C VAL A 69 -11.26 -16.53 1.61
N SER A 70 -10.93 -17.27 2.68
CA SER A 70 -9.81 -18.22 2.71
C SER A 70 -10.11 -19.54 2.01
N ARG A 71 -11.40 -19.87 1.84
CA ARG A 71 -11.89 -20.90 0.90
C ARG A 71 -11.54 -20.47 -0.53
N LYS A 72 -10.25 -20.63 -0.87
CA LYS A 72 -9.68 -20.38 -2.19
C LYS A 72 -10.57 -21.05 -3.23
N ARG A 73 -11.15 -20.26 -4.12
CA ARG A 73 -11.56 -20.78 -5.43
C ARG A 73 -10.33 -21.44 -6.06
N VAL A 74 -10.44 -22.73 -6.36
CA VAL A 74 -9.42 -23.47 -7.11
C VAL A 74 -9.16 -22.69 -8.38
N ARG A 75 -7.93 -22.18 -8.53
CA ARG A 75 -7.46 -21.58 -9.78
C ARG A 75 -7.34 -22.75 -10.76
N VAL A 76 -8.33 -22.92 -11.63
CA VAL A 76 -8.23 -23.84 -12.77
C VAL A 76 -6.97 -23.45 -13.54
N ARG A 77 -6.01 -24.38 -13.64
CA ARG A 77 -4.83 -24.19 -14.47
C ARG A 77 -5.31 -24.14 -15.93
N PRO A 78 -4.83 -23.23 -16.77
CA PRO A 78 -4.97 -23.42 -18.20
C PRO A 78 -4.19 -24.70 -18.56
N LEU A 79 -4.83 -25.60 -19.31
CA LEU A 79 -4.17 -26.77 -19.87
C LEU A 79 -2.96 -26.27 -20.69
N ILE A 80 -1.80 -26.85 -20.41
CA ILE A 80 -0.63 -26.74 -21.25
C ILE A 80 -0.90 -27.68 -22.43
N GLU A 81 -1.03 -27.14 -23.63
CA GLU A 81 -0.78 -27.90 -24.86
C GLU A 81 0.73 -27.96 -25.09
N ASP A 82 1.18 -29.15 -25.44
CA ASP A 82 2.56 -29.62 -25.49
C ASP A 82 3.18 -29.41 -26.90
N SER A 83 4.52 -29.50 -26.96
CA SER A 83 5.37 -29.74 -28.16
C SER A 83 5.66 -28.49 -29.06
N ASP A 84 6.88 -28.13 -29.53
CA ASP A 84 8.20 -28.76 -29.62
C ASP A 84 9.36 -27.73 -29.80
N GLN A 85 10.56 -28.13 -29.35
CA GLN A 85 11.97 -27.81 -29.72
C GLN A 85 12.38 -26.49 -30.43
N ALA A 86 13.33 -25.74 -29.81
CA ALA A 86 14.75 -25.58 -30.22
C ALA A 86 15.37 -24.20 -29.89
N SER A 87 16.61 -24.29 -29.35
CA SER A 87 17.75 -23.35 -29.41
C SER A 87 17.75 -21.95 -28.78
N ASP A 88 18.88 -21.71 -28.11
CA ASP A 88 19.61 -20.48 -27.81
C ASP A 88 19.37 -19.73 -26.49
N GLY A 89 20.49 -19.58 -25.78
CA GLY A 89 20.58 -19.12 -24.41
C GLY A 89 20.27 -17.64 -24.25
N ASP A 90 19.36 -17.37 -23.32
CA ASP A 90 19.45 -16.24 -22.41
C ASP A 90 18.74 -16.66 -21.12
N SER A 91 19.48 -16.86 -20.04
CA SER A 91 18.91 -17.22 -18.74
C SER A 91 18.17 -16.02 -18.15
N ASN A 92 16.97 -15.74 -18.65
CA ASN A 92 16.01 -14.82 -18.07
C ASN A 92 15.40 -15.50 -16.83
N VAL A 93 16.23 -15.66 -15.79
CA VAL A 93 15.77 -16.08 -14.47
C VAL A 93 14.87 -14.95 -13.97
N ALA A 94 13.56 -15.19 -13.96
CA ALA A 94 12.59 -14.24 -13.46
C ALA A 94 13.11 -13.67 -12.12
N PRO A 95 13.21 -12.34 -11.98
CA PRO A 95 13.94 -11.75 -10.86
C PRO A 95 13.30 -12.21 -9.55
N SER A 96 14.07 -12.92 -8.73
CA SER A 96 13.65 -13.42 -7.42
C SER A 96 12.99 -12.30 -6.62
N LYS A 97 11.77 -12.52 -6.12
CA LYS A 97 11.03 -11.52 -5.34
C LYS A 97 10.98 -11.89 -3.86
N VAL A 98 11.18 -10.91 -3.00
CA VAL A 98 11.10 -11.03 -1.54
C VAL A 98 9.86 -10.34 -1.02
N ASP A 99 9.18 -10.95 -0.04
CA ASP A 99 8.07 -10.32 0.68
C ASP A 99 8.62 -9.43 1.81
N ILE A 100 8.29 -8.14 1.76
CA ILE A 100 8.71 -7.16 2.77
C ILE A 100 7.63 -6.89 3.84
N GLY A 101 6.45 -7.46 3.69
CA GLY A 101 5.34 -7.38 4.63
C GLY A 101 3.97 -7.34 3.96
N GLN A 102 2.97 -7.96 4.61
CA GLN A 102 1.56 -7.96 4.18
C GLN A 102 1.34 -8.40 2.72
N GLY A 103 2.19 -9.30 2.20
CA GLY A 103 2.10 -9.80 0.83
C GLY A 103 2.69 -8.85 -0.23
N LEU A 104 3.32 -7.74 0.17
CA LEU A 104 4.00 -6.83 -0.75
C LEU A 104 5.36 -7.42 -1.14
N ARG A 105 5.49 -7.80 -2.41
CA ARG A 105 6.72 -8.41 -2.94
C ARG A 105 7.46 -7.45 -3.86
N ILE A 106 8.75 -7.27 -3.61
CA ILE A 106 9.65 -6.45 -4.42
C ILE A 106 10.83 -7.29 -4.93
N PRO A 107 11.52 -6.90 -6.02
CA PRO A 107 12.68 -7.64 -6.49
C PRO A 107 13.79 -7.71 -5.42
N LEU A 108 14.42 -8.88 -5.28
CA LEU A 108 15.42 -9.16 -4.25
C LEU A 108 16.63 -8.22 -4.35
N GLU A 109 17.13 -7.99 -5.56
CA GLU A 109 18.24 -7.06 -5.81
C GLU A 109 17.88 -5.62 -5.42
N THR A 110 16.65 -5.21 -5.72
CA THR A 110 16.16 -3.89 -5.30
C THR A 110 16.11 -3.79 -3.78
N TRP A 111 15.62 -4.83 -3.10
CA TRP A 111 15.58 -4.86 -1.64
C TRP A 111 16.97 -4.82 -1.02
N ARG A 112 17.94 -5.60 -1.53
CA ARG A 112 19.35 -5.57 -1.09
C ARG A 112 19.94 -4.17 -1.21
N ARG A 113 19.75 -3.51 -2.35
CA ARG A 113 20.21 -2.13 -2.57
C ARG A 113 19.58 -1.14 -1.59
N VAL A 114 18.28 -1.25 -1.32
CA VAL A 114 17.59 -0.42 -0.32
C VAL A 114 18.19 -0.65 1.06
N GLN A 115 18.36 -1.91 1.48
CA GLN A 115 18.93 -2.26 2.79
C GLN A 115 20.38 -1.77 2.97
N ALA A 116 21.16 -1.73 1.91
CA ALA A 116 22.56 -1.30 1.92
C ALA A 116 22.75 0.22 2.14
N ARG A 117 21.67 1.03 2.06
CA ARG A 117 21.76 2.46 2.38
C ARG A 117 22.18 2.65 3.83
N ASP A 118 23.12 3.56 4.05
CA ASP A 118 23.68 3.95 5.34
C ASP A 118 22.79 4.97 6.06
N LYS A 119 22.27 5.96 5.32
CA LYS A 119 21.45 7.05 5.86
C LYS A 119 19.96 6.71 5.83
N ASP A 120 19.25 7.03 6.91
CA ASP A 120 17.79 6.83 7.02
C ASP A 120 17.00 7.54 5.93
N SER A 121 17.40 8.78 5.60
CA SER A 121 16.75 9.55 4.54
C SER A 121 16.87 8.84 3.19
N LEU A 122 18.04 8.27 2.87
CA LEU A 122 18.24 7.53 1.62
C LEU A 122 17.47 6.20 1.65
N PHE A 123 17.52 5.46 2.76
CA PHE A 123 16.76 4.22 2.93
C PHE A 123 15.26 4.44 2.70
N ILE A 124 14.66 5.44 3.36
CA ILE A 124 13.22 5.72 3.29
C ILE A 124 12.83 6.19 1.90
N LYS A 125 13.62 7.06 1.27
CA LYS A 125 13.33 7.57 -0.07
C LYS A 125 13.43 6.50 -1.14
N ASP A 126 14.43 5.64 -1.06
CA ASP A 126 14.60 4.51 -2.00
C ASP A 126 13.51 3.46 -1.78
N LEU A 127 13.15 3.18 -0.52
CA LEU A 127 12.04 2.28 -0.20
C LEU A 127 10.70 2.84 -0.73
N LEU A 128 10.46 4.14 -0.58
CA LEU A 128 9.24 4.80 -1.09
C LEU A 128 9.08 4.58 -2.60
N VAL A 129 10.12 4.88 -3.40
CA VAL A 129 10.04 4.71 -4.86
C VAL A 129 10.12 3.25 -5.32
N THR A 130 10.43 2.32 -4.41
CA THR A 130 10.37 0.88 -4.66
C THR A 130 8.95 0.33 -4.43
N ILE A 131 8.24 0.87 -3.44
CA ILE A 131 6.87 0.44 -3.09
C ILE A 131 5.81 1.10 -3.99
N TRP A 132 6.08 2.33 -4.43
CA TRP A 132 5.24 3.08 -5.37
C TRP A 132 6.08 3.50 -6.56
N ASP A 133 5.57 3.24 -7.76
CA ASP A 133 6.17 3.80 -8.96
C ASP A 133 6.12 5.34 -8.90
N PRO A 134 7.12 6.06 -9.44
CA PRO A 134 7.13 7.52 -9.44
C PRO A 134 5.84 8.16 -10.01
N ALA A 135 5.26 7.53 -11.03
CA ALA A 135 3.97 7.94 -11.60
C ALA A 135 2.80 7.82 -10.62
N GLN A 136 2.83 6.85 -9.69
CA GLN A 136 1.83 6.70 -8.64
C GLN A 136 2.00 7.72 -7.51
N LEU A 137 3.19 8.29 -7.34
CA LEU A 137 3.48 9.29 -6.32
C LEU A 137 3.10 10.71 -6.75
N GLN A 138 2.99 10.96 -8.05
CA GLN A 138 2.58 12.25 -8.60
C GLN A 138 1.17 12.61 -8.14
N GLY A 139 0.99 13.85 -7.66
CA GLY A 139 -0.33 14.32 -7.19
C GLY A 139 -0.79 13.70 -5.87
N ARG A 140 0.04 12.83 -5.24
CA ARG A 140 -0.24 12.28 -3.90
C ARG A 140 0.49 13.03 -2.80
N SER A 141 0.09 12.76 -1.56
CA SER A 141 0.72 13.23 -0.33
C SER A 141 0.61 12.15 0.74
N LEU A 142 1.38 12.24 1.83
CA LEU A 142 1.37 11.20 2.86
C LEU A 142 -0.02 10.95 3.47
N GLN A 143 -0.78 12.00 3.77
CA GLN A 143 -2.06 11.91 4.50
C GLN A 143 -3.26 12.50 3.74
N GLY A 144 -3.07 13.07 2.54
CA GLY A 144 -4.14 13.73 1.80
C GLY A 144 -4.65 15.04 2.42
N LYS A 145 -3.95 15.57 3.43
CA LYS A 145 -4.34 16.81 4.12
C LYS A 145 -4.19 18.01 3.19
N HIS A 146 -5.14 18.94 3.31
CA HIS A 146 -5.10 20.19 2.57
C HIS A 146 -3.86 21.01 2.98
N CYS A 147 -3.11 21.54 2.02
CA CYS A 147 -1.94 22.38 2.32
C CYS A 147 -2.41 23.77 2.79
N PRO A 148 -2.09 24.20 4.03
CA PRO A 148 -2.56 25.50 4.53
C PRO A 148 -2.06 26.70 3.70
N ARG A 149 -0.89 26.55 3.06
CA ARG A 149 -0.29 27.59 2.21
C ARG A 149 -1.06 27.81 0.89
N PHE A 150 -1.85 26.84 0.43
CA PHE A 150 -2.51 26.90 -0.87
C PHE A 150 -3.99 26.47 -0.79
N PRO A 151 -4.85 27.17 -0.01
CA PRO A 151 -6.24 26.80 0.31
C PRO A 151 -7.13 26.45 -0.91
N ASN A 152 -6.82 27.04 -2.07
CA ASN A 152 -7.63 26.91 -3.28
C ASN A 152 -7.17 25.80 -4.23
N ARG A 153 -6.11 25.06 -3.88
CA ARG A 153 -5.65 23.94 -4.70
C ARG A 153 -6.44 22.67 -4.37
N PRO A 154 -6.71 21.80 -5.36
CA PRO A 154 -7.33 20.52 -5.06
C PRO A 154 -6.48 19.73 -4.06
N ARG A 155 -7.16 18.99 -3.17
CA ARG A 155 -6.49 18.10 -2.23
C ARG A 155 -5.77 17.01 -3.02
N LYS A 156 -4.55 16.72 -2.60
CA LYS A 156 -3.77 15.59 -3.10
C LYS A 156 -4.31 14.31 -2.50
N ASP A 157 -4.28 13.22 -3.26
CA ASP A 157 -4.67 11.92 -2.72
C ASP A 157 -3.66 11.45 -1.65
N PRO A 158 -4.11 10.75 -0.59
CA PRO A 158 -3.22 10.12 0.37
C PRO A 158 -2.39 8.97 -0.25
N LEU A 159 -1.26 8.67 0.39
CA LEU A 159 -0.55 7.41 0.13
C LEU A 159 -1.40 6.25 0.62
N THR A 160 -1.22 5.10 -0.04
CA THR A 160 -1.91 3.86 0.29
C THR A 160 -1.57 3.41 1.72
N PRO A 161 -2.54 3.39 2.65
CA PRO A 161 -2.25 3.22 4.08
C PRO A 161 -1.55 1.92 4.45
N TRP A 162 -1.95 0.78 3.88
CA TRP A 162 -1.32 -0.51 4.21
C TRP A 162 0.13 -0.57 3.70
N LYS A 163 0.42 -0.02 2.51
CA LYS A 163 1.80 0.12 2.00
C LYS A 163 2.63 1.05 2.90
N VAL A 164 2.03 2.13 3.42
CA VAL A 164 2.67 2.98 4.44
C VAL A 164 2.93 2.19 5.72
N SER A 165 1.99 1.34 6.16
CA SER A 165 2.17 0.45 7.32
C SER A 165 3.33 -0.55 7.11
N VAL A 166 3.44 -1.15 5.92
CA VAL A 166 4.59 -2.00 5.55
C VAL A 166 5.89 -1.21 5.59
N MET A 167 5.92 0.00 5.00
CA MET A 167 7.10 0.87 5.02
C MET A 167 7.51 1.25 6.46
N ARG A 168 6.55 1.59 7.33
CA ARG A 168 6.80 1.85 8.76
C ARG A 168 7.37 0.63 9.46
N THR A 169 6.81 -0.55 9.20
CA THR A 169 7.28 -1.81 9.76
C THR A 169 8.71 -2.12 9.33
N CYS A 170 9.03 -1.92 8.05
CA CYS A 170 10.37 -2.09 7.51
C CYS A 170 11.38 -1.14 8.17
N TYR A 171 11.02 0.13 8.34
CA TYR A 171 11.90 1.11 8.97
C TYR A 171 12.07 0.85 10.46
N LYS A 172 11.00 0.50 11.19
CA LYS A 172 11.08 0.11 12.61
C LYS A 172 12.03 -1.07 12.81
N ARG A 173 11.86 -2.16 12.04
CA ARG A 173 12.73 -3.34 12.10
C ARG A 173 14.20 -3.01 11.81
N ARG A 174 14.45 -2.07 10.89
CA ARG A 174 15.81 -1.60 10.59
C ARG A 174 16.44 -0.92 11.81
N LEU A 175 15.71 -0.02 12.47
CA LEU A 175 16.20 0.70 13.65
C LEU A 175 16.44 -0.25 14.83
N GLU A 176 15.53 -1.20 15.06
CA GLU A 176 15.69 -2.25 16.07
C GLU A 176 16.96 -3.09 15.81
N LYS A 177 17.21 -3.47 14.55
CA LYS A 177 18.41 -4.20 14.15
C LYS A 177 19.71 -3.39 14.35
N GLN A 178 19.64 -2.07 14.26
CA GLN A 178 20.76 -1.17 14.56
C GLN A 178 20.97 -0.96 16.07
N GLY A 179 20.10 -1.52 16.93
CA GLY A 179 20.23 -1.46 18.38
C GLY A 179 19.70 -0.17 19.01
N PHE A 180 18.88 0.61 18.29
CA PHE A 180 18.26 1.79 18.88
C PHE A 180 17.23 1.41 19.97
N PRO A 181 17.20 2.11 21.12
CA PRO A 181 16.18 1.89 22.15
C PRO A 181 14.80 2.36 21.68
N ASP A 182 13.72 1.78 22.22
CA ASP A 182 12.34 2.04 21.74
C ASP A 182 11.96 3.54 21.75
N SER A 183 12.39 4.28 22.77
CA SER A 183 12.17 5.73 22.86
C SER A 183 12.81 6.52 21.71
N ALA A 184 14.01 6.12 21.28
CA ALA A 184 14.69 6.71 20.13
C ALA A 184 14.02 6.28 18.82
N VAL A 185 13.59 5.01 18.71
CA VAL A 185 12.85 4.48 17.55
C VAL A 185 11.61 5.32 17.28
N GLN A 186 10.80 5.62 18.30
CA GLN A 186 9.59 6.45 18.12
C GLN A 186 9.92 7.86 17.59
N THR A 187 11.03 8.46 18.04
CA THR A 187 11.47 9.78 17.57
C THR A 187 11.95 9.73 16.12
N LEU A 188 12.73 8.72 15.74
CA LEU A 188 13.20 8.52 14.38
C LEU A 188 12.06 8.17 13.42
N MET A 189 11.08 7.38 13.87
CA MET A 189 9.86 7.07 13.12
C MET A 189 9.09 8.33 12.71
N LYS A 190 9.06 9.38 13.55
CA LYS A 190 8.42 10.66 13.19
C LYS A 190 9.12 11.36 12.03
N ARG A 191 10.46 11.21 11.91
CA ARG A 191 11.24 11.79 10.79
C ARG A 191 10.94 11.11 9.45
N MET A 192 10.43 9.89 9.45
CA MET A 192 10.02 9.20 8.22
C MET A 192 9.01 10.02 7.40
N ASN A 193 8.03 10.62 8.08
CA ASN A 193 7.01 11.44 7.41
C ASN A 193 7.63 12.65 6.69
N HIS A 194 8.67 13.24 7.27
CA HIS A 194 9.40 14.35 6.67
C HIS A 194 10.13 13.90 5.39
N TYR A 195 10.88 12.79 5.43
CA TYR A 195 11.61 12.29 4.24
C TYR A 195 10.68 11.86 3.11
N VAL A 196 9.54 11.25 3.44
CA VAL A 196 8.51 10.90 2.45
C VAL A 196 7.94 12.16 1.80
N GLY A 197 7.57 13.16 2.59
CA GLY A 197 7.06 14.43 2.08
C GLY A 197 8.05 15.16 1.17
N GLU A 198 9.34 15.17 1.56
CA GLU A 198 10.41 15.75 0.76
C GLU A 198 10.56 15.05 -0.60
N LYS A 199 10.59 13.71 -0.62
CA LYS A 199 10.74 12.95 -1.87
C LYS A 199 9.55 13.11 -2.82
N ILE A 200 8.33 13.14 -2.29
CA ILE A 200 7.13 13.41 -3.10
C ILE A 200 7.22 14.81 -3.73
N ALA A 201 7.65 15.81 -2.95
CA ALA A 201 7.82 17.17 -3.48
C ALA A 201 8.91 17.23 -4.57
N ASP A 202 9.99 16.47 -4.43
CA ASP A 202 11.05 16.39 -5.44
C ASP A 202 10.55 15.71 -6.73
N ILE A 203 9.78 14.63 -6.62
CA ILE A 203 9.15 13.97 -7.78
C ILE A 203 8.21 14.95 -8.51
N ASP A 204 7.36 15.69 -7.78
CA ASP A 204 6.48 16.70 -8.38
C ASP A 204 7.28 17.82 -9.08
N LYS A 205 8.42 18.25 -8.49
CA LYS A 205 9.31 19.24 -9.13
C LYS A 205 9.93 18.69 -10.41
N MET A 206 10.38 17.44 -10.41
CA MET A 206 10.96 16.79 -11.59
C MET A 206 9.92 16.61 -12.70
N ALA A 207 8.73 16.12 -12.36
CA ALA A 207 7.63 15.96 -13.33
C ALA A 207 7.27 17.29 -14.01
N LYS A 208 7.25 18.40 -13.26
CA LYS A 208 7.00 19.75 -13.82
C LYS A 208 8.12 20.26 -14.73
N ARG A 209 9.36 19.80 -14.55
CA ARG A 209 10.48 20.15 -15.44
C ARG A 209 10.34 19.41 -16.75
N VAL A 210 10.11 18.09 -16.69
CA VAL A 210 9.91 17.23 -17.87
C VAL A 210 8.71 17.68 -18.72
N GLN A 211 7.67 18.29 -18.13
CA GLN A 211 6.53 18.82 -18.88
C GLN A 211 6.78 20.18 -19.57
N ARG A 212 7.89 20.86 -19.26
CA ARG A 212 8.25 22.17 -19.83
C ARG A 212 9.27 22.06 -20.97
N ASP A 213 10.01 20.98 -21.03
CA ASP A 213 10.89 20.59 -22.13
C ASP A 213 10.09 19.87 -23.22
#